data_AF-A0A1C7GUI0-F1
#
_entry.id   AF-A0A1C7GUI0-F1
#
_cell.length_a   1.000
_cell.length_b   1.000
_cell.length_c   1.000
_cell.angle_alpha   90.00
_cell.angle_beta   90.00
_cell.angle_gamma   90.00
#
_symmetry.space_group_name_H-M   'P 1'
#
loop_
_entity.id
_entity.type
_entity.pdbx_description
1 polymer ?
#
loop_
_entity_poly.entity_id
_entity_poly.type
_entity_poly.pdbx_seq_one_letter_code
_entity_poly.pdbx_strand_id
1 'polypeptide(L)'
;MDIRILEELLLKERLLYVKLSEFEDLTRQLGEALDRRDEISVQMLLNMRGEPANQLQEADGQLRRRLLELPEEDAIRARELLEGGEQQGPEEAALCAQVKQNQRLLRRCREMDKHISVRMGGNKSFYKKYR
;
A
#
# COMPACT_ATOMS: atom_id res chain seq x y z
N MET A 1 -23.11 3.62 -9.17
CA MET A 1 -21.80 3.23 -9.72
C MET A 1 -21.94 2.14 -10.75
N ASP A 2 -21.45 2.41 -11.96
CA ASP A 2 -21.38 1.45 -13.07
C ASP A 2 -20.45 0.28 -12.71
N ILE A 3 -20.86 -0.95 -13.05
CA ILE A 3 -20.07 -2.18 -12.88
C ILE A 3 -18.67 -2.05 -13.50
N ARG A 4 -18.55 -1.35 -14.63
CA ARG A 4 -17.25 -1.12 -15.29
C ARG A 4 -16.29 -0.30 -14.42
N ILE A 5 -16.82 0.66 -13.66
CA ILE A 5 -16.03 1.45 -12.71
C ILE A 5 -15.57 0.55 -11.56
N LEU A 6 -16.46 -0.28 -11.02
CA LEU A 6 -16.13 -1.23 -9.96
C LEU A 6 -15.03 -2.22 -10.39
N GLU A 7 -15.12 -2.76 -11.61
CA GLU A 7 -14.10 -3.65 -12.17
C GLU A 7 -12.76 -2.93 -12.34
N GLU A 8 -12.77 -1.71 -12.87
CA GLU A 8 -11.57 -0.87 -13.02
C GLU A 8 -10.88 -0.64 -11.66
N LEU A 9 -11.66 -0.22 -10.65
CA LEU A 9 -11.15 0.01 -9.30
C LEU A 9 -10.63 -1.28 -8.66
N LEU A 10 -11.32 -2.40 -8.85
CA LEU A 10 -10.89 -3.69 -8.33
C LEU A 10 -9.55 -4.14 -8.93
N LEU A 11 -9.35 -3.94 -10.24
CA LEU A 11 -8.07 -4.24 -10.89
C LEU A 11 -6.94 -3.38 -10.33
N LYS A 12 -7.19 -2.09 -10.09
CA LYS A 12 -6.22 -1.19 -9.45
C LYS A 12 -5.89 -1.60 -8.02
N GLU A 13 -6.89 -1.94 -7.21
CA GLU A 13 -6.69 -2.43 -5.85
C GLU A 13 -5.91 -3.75 -5.82
N ARG A 14 -6.14 -4.66 -6.77
CA ARG A 14 -5.33 -5.89 -6.90
C ARG A 14 -3.88 -5.59 -7.27
N LEU A 15 -3.64 -4.61 -8.15
CA LEU A 15 -2.28 -4.17 -8.47
C LEU A 15 -1.59 -3.58 -7.24
N LEU A 16 -2.27 -2.72 -6.48
CA LEU A 16 -1.78 -2.18 -5.22
C LEU A 16 -1.43 -3.30 -4.23
N TYR A 17 -2.25 -4.34 -4.14
CA TYR A 17 -1.95 -5.51 -3.29
C TYR A 17 -0.64 -6.19 -3.66
N VAL A 18 -0.41 -6.44 -4.95
CA VAL A 18 0.82 -7.08 -5.45
C VAL A 18 2.03 -6.23 -5.06
N LYS A 19 1.97 -4.92 -5.28
CA LYS A 19 3.07 -4.00 -4.95
C LYS A 19 3.29 -3.82 -3.45
N LEU A 20 2.23 -3.82 -2.65
CA LEU A 20 2.34 -3.87 -1.20
C LEU A 20 2.99 -5.18 -0.73
N SER A 21 2.69 -6.29 -1.38
CA SER A 21 3.26 -7.61 -1.03
C SER A 21 4.74 -7.70 -1.38
N GLU A 22 5.14 -7.19 -2.55
CA GLU A 22 6.55 -7.03 -2.93
C GLU A 22 7.30 -6.15 -1.93
N PHE A 23 6.70 -5.02 -1.52
CA PHE A 23 7.26 -4.13 -0.51
C PHE A 23 7.39 -4.83 0.86
N GLU A 24 6.37 -5.59 1.30
CA GLU A 24 6.40 -6.37 2.54
C GLU A 24 7.54 -7.38 2.54
N ASP A 25 7.68 -8.16 1.45
CA ASP A 25 8.72 -9.18 1.29
C ASP A 25 10.13 -8.58 1.37
N LEU A 26 10.40 -7.53 0.58
CA LEU A 26 11.69 -6.83 0.59
C LEU A 26 11.99 -6.21 1.95
N THR A 27 10.96 -5.67 2.62
CA THR A 27 11.10 -5.11 3.97
C THR A 27 11.43 -6.21 4.98
N ARG A 28 10.82 -7.39 4.90
CA ARG A 28 11.17 -8.53 5.75
C ARG A 28 12.61 -9.01 5.51
N GLN A 29 12.99 -9.20 4.25
CA GLN A 29 14.36 -9.60 3.88
C GLN A 29 15.39 -8.59 4.37
N LEU A 30 15.06 -7.29 4.34
CA LEU A 30 15.92 -6.24 4.88
C LEU A 30 16.13 -6.40 6.39
N GLY A 31 15.07 -6.73 7.14
CA GLY A 31 15.16 -7.05 8.56
C GLY A 31 16.09 -8.23 8.84
N GLU A 32 15.95 -9.31 8.06
CA GLU A 32 16.80 -10.51 8.15
C GLU A 32 18.28 -10.21 7.80
N ALA A 33 18.53 -9.37 6.79
CA ALA A 33 19.87 -8.95 6.40
C ALA A 33 20.54 -8.11 7.51
N LEU A 34 19.78 -7.21 8.16
CA LEU A 34 20.26 -6.45 9.31
C LEU A 34 20.64 -7.35 10.49
N ASP A 35 19.83 -8.37 10.77
CA ASP A 35 20.10 -9.31 11.86
C ASP A 35 21.36 -10.13 11.62
N ARG A 36 21.67 -10.41 10.35
CA ARG A 36 22.92 -11.07 9.91
C ARG A 36 24.10 -10.11 9.74
N ARG A 37 23.91 -8.80 9.91
CA ARG A 37 24.91 -7.75 9.67
C ARG A 37 25.52 -7.79 8.25
N ASP A 38 24.70 -8.16 7.27
CA ASP A 38 25.10 -8.20 5.86
C ASP A 38 24.86 -6.82 5.21
N GLU A 39 25.86 -5.96 5.26
CA GLU A 39 25.77 -4.58 4.77
C GLU A 39 25.52 -4.49 3.25
N ILE A 40 26.03 -5.44 2.47
CA ILE A 40 25.85 -5.47 1.01
C ILE A 40 24.39 -5.78 0.68
N SER A 41 23.83 -6.81 1.30
CA SER A 41 22.41 -7.16 1.13
C SER A 41 21.50 -6.06 1.63
N VAL A 42 21.84 -5.41 2.75
CA VAL A 42 21.08 -4.26 3.27
C VAL A 42 21.01 -3.13 2.24
N GLN A 43 22.14 -2.73 1.65
CA GLN A 43 22.14 -1.64 0.67
C GLN A 43 21.37 -2.02 -0.60
N MET A 44 21.50 -3.27 -1.07
CA MET A 44 20.76 -3.78 -2.22
C MET A 44 19.25 -3.77 -1.97
N LEU A 45 18.79 -4.31 -0.83
CA LEU A 45 17.38 -4.39 -0.46
C LEU A 45 16.76 -3.01 -0.22
N LEU A 46 17.52 -2.04 0.30
CA LEU A 46 17.09 -0.64 0.42
C LEU A 46 16.81 0.01 -0.93
N ASN A 47 17.60 -0.31 -1.95
CA ASN A 47 17.38 0.20 -3.31
C ASN A 47 16.19 -0.51 -3.96
N MET A 48 16.13 -1.84 -3.86
CA MET A 48 15.05 -2.64 -4.46
C MET A 48 13.69 -2.29 -3.89
N ARG A 49 13.57 -2.05 -2.58
CA ARG A 49 12.28 -1.65 -1.96
C ARG A 49 11.80 -0.27 -2.43
N GLY A 50 12.68 0.57 -2.96
CA GLY A 50 12.32 1.90 -3.47
C GLY A 50 11.42 1.82 -4.70
N GLU A 51 11.62 0.81 -5.56
CA GLU A 51 10.81 0.62 -6.77
C GLU A 51 9.32 0.34 -6.47
N PRO A 52 8.93 -0.67 -5.67
CA PRO A 52 7.53 -0.91 -5.36
C PRO A 52 6.93 0.24 -4.54
N ALA A 53 7.73 0.95 -3.72
CA ALA A 53 7.24 2.14 -3.01
C ALA A 53 6.85 3.28 -3.97
N ASN A 54 7.68 3.55 -4.99
CA ASN A 54 7.37 4.54 -6.01
C ASN A 54 6.14 4.13 -6.84
N GLN A 55 6.06 2.85 -7.23
CA GLN A 55 4.91 2.33 -7.98
C GLN A 55 3.60 2.44 -7.18
N LEU A 56 3.64 2.20 -5.86
CA LEU A 56 2.49 2.41 -4.98
C LEU A 56 2.05 3.89 -4.94
N GLN A 57 3.00 4.82 -4.85
CA GLN A 57 2.71 6.25 -4.85
C GLN A 57 2.11 6.70 -6.20
N GLU A 58 2.65 6.20 -7.31
CA GLU A 58 2.12 6.49 -8.65
C GLU A 58 0.70 5.95 -8.83
N ALA A 59 0.46 4.71 -8.40
CA ALA A 59 -0.85 4.07 -8.48
C ALA A 59 -1.90 4.80 -7.62
N ASP A 60 -1.57 5.23 -6.40
CA ASP A 60 -2.46 6.07 -5.58
C ASP A 60 -2.75 7.41 -6.27
N GLY A 61 -1.74 8.06 -6.86
CA GLY A 61 -1.93 9.30 -7.62
C GLY A 61 -2.81 9.14 -8.87
N GLN A 62 -2.69 8.00 -9.57
CA GLN A 62 -3.58 7.66 -10.69
C GLN A 62 -5.00 7.37 -10.23
N LEU A 63 -5.18 6.68 -9.10
CA LEU A 63 -6.48 6.40 -8.51
C LEU A 63 -7.20 7.69 -8.13
N ARG A 64 -6.52 8.61 -7.44
CA ARG A 64 -7.09 9.92 -7.06
C ARG A 64 -7.50 10.74 -8.28
N ARG A 65 -6.66 10.80 -9.32
CA ARG A 65 -7.01 11.48 -10.58
C ARG A 65 -8.24 10.84 -11.24
N ARG A 66 -8.31 9.51 -11.25
CA ARG A 66 -9.48 8.80 -11.78
C ARG A 66 -10.76 9.16 -11.06
N LEU A 67 -10.74 9.25 -9.72
CA LEU A 67 -11.91 9.65 -8.94
C LEU A 67 -12.41 11.05 -9.30
N LEU A 68 -11.52 11.98 -9.67
CA LEU A 68 -11.88 13.34 -10.08
C LEU A 68 -12.54 13.40 -11.47
N GLU A 69 -12.36 12.37 -12.30
CA GLU A 69 -12.98 12.27 -13.62
C GLU A 69 -14.38 11.64 -13.58
N LEU A 70 -14.73 11.00 -12.46
CA LEU A 70 -16.04 10.36 -12.30
C LEU A 70 -17.13 11.40 -12.03
N PRO A 71 -18.40 11.11 -12.37
CA PRO A 71 -19.54 11.86 -11.86
C PRO A 71 -19.53 11.94 -10.34
N GLU A 72 -20.00 13.05 -9.77
CA GLU A 72 -19.88 13.34 -8.33
C GLU A 72 -20.42 12.20 -7.44
N GLU A 73 -21.60 11.66 -7.76
CA GLU A 73 -22.22 10.56 -7.01
C GLU A 73 -21.34 9.29 -7.01
N ASP A 74 -20.77 8.94 -8.18
CA ASP A 74 -19.90 7.77 -8.33
C ASP A 74 -18.53 8.01 -7.68
N ALA A 75 -18.00 9.22 -7.74
CA ALA A 75 -16.74 9.60 -7.09
C ALA A 75 -16.85 9.49 -5.56
N ILE A 76 -17.95 9.99 -4.98
CA ILE A 76 -18.24 9.89 -3.54
C ILE A 76 -18.31 8.42 -3.13
N ARG A 77 -19.10 7.60 -3.84
CA ARG A 77 -19.26 6.19 -3.50
C ARG A 77 -17.98 5.40 -3.67
N ALA A 78 -17.24 5.61 -4.75
CA ALA A 78 -15.95 4.96 -4.99
C ALA A 78 -14.95 5.32 -3.89
N ARG A 79 -14.88 6.59 -3.48
CA ARG A 79 -14.02 7.03 -2.39
C ARG A 79 -14.38 6.36 -1.07
N GLU A 80 -15.67 6.28 -0.74
CA GLU A 80 -16.15 5.61 0.47
C GLU A 80 -15.70 4.14 0.52
N LEU A 81 -15.84 3.40 -0.59
CA LEU A 81 -15.39 2.01 -0.68
C LEU A 81 -13.87 1.88 -0.53
N LEU A 82 -13.09 2.74 -1.18
CA LEU A 82 -11.61 2.74 -1.12
C LEU A 82 -11.07 3.11 0.27
N GLU A 83 -11.80 3.95 1.01
CA GLU A 83 -11.48 4.27 2.42
C GLU A 83 -11.87 3.13 3.39
N GLY A 84 -12.51 2.07 2.89
CA GLY A 84 -12.87 0.86 3.65
C GLY A 84 -14.32 0.84 4.14
N GLY A 85 -15.20 1.63 3.51
CA GLY A 85 -16.64 1.62 3.76
C GLY A 85 -17.30 0.27 3.50
N GLU A 86 -18.55 0.15 3.93
CA GLU A 86 -19.33 -1.07 3.75
C GLU A 86 -19.93 -1.16 2.34
N GLN A 87 -20.04 -2.39 1.83
CA GLN A 87 -20.76 -2.67 0.60
C GLN A 87 -22.25 -2.40 0.78
N GLN A 88 -22.89 -1.79 -0.20
CA GLN A 88 -24.34 -1.59 -0.29
C GLN A 88 -24.99 -2.66 -1.17
N GLY A 89 -24.24 -3.22 -2.13
CA GLY A 89 -24.71 -4.26 -3.04
C GLY A 89 -23.72 -5.41 -3.20
N PRO A 90 -24.16 -6.53 -3.81
CA PRO A 90 -23.31 -7.70 -4.05
C PRO A 90 -22.18 -7.39 -5.04
N GLU A 91 -22.38 -6.45 -5.96
CA GLU A 91 -21.40 -6.04 -6.99
C GLU A 91 -20.14 -5.39 -6.37
N GLU A 92 -20.30 -4.71 -5.24
CA GLU A 92 -19.20 -4.02 -4.55
C GLU A 92 -18.39 -4.96 -3.64
N ALA A 93 -18.88 -6.20 -3.42
CA ALA A 93 -18.32 -7.10 -2.42
C ALA A 93 -16.87 -7.49 -2.71
N ALA A 94 -16.55 -7.73 -3.98
CA ALA A 94 -15.19 -8.06 -4.40
C ALA A 94 -14.22 -6.89 -4.13
N LEU A 95 -14.64 -5.67 -4.42
CA LEU A 95 -13.84 -4.46 -4.17
C LEU A 95 -13.65 -4.23 -2.68
N CYS A 96 -14.72 -4.28 -1.88
CA CYS A 96 -14.66 -4.09 -0.43
C CYS A 96 -13.74 -5.13 0.24
N ALA A 97 -13.81 -6.39 -0.18
CA ALA A 97 -12.93 -7.45 0.31
C ALA A 97 -11.46 -7.15 -0.03
N GLN A 98 -11.17 -6.74 -1.26
CA GLN A 98 -9.81 -6.40 -1.70
C GLN A 98 -9.26 -5.19 -0.94
N VAL A 99 -10.03 -4.12 -0.78
CA VAL A 99 -9.62 -2.92 -0.02
C VAL A 99 -9.29 -3.29 1.43
N LYS A 100 -10.13 -4.10 2.09
CA LYS A 100 -9.86 -4.58 3.46
C LYS A 100 -8.57 -5.39 3.53
N GLN A 101 -8.29 -6.22 2.52
CA GLN A 101 -7.05 -6.97 2.44
C GLN A 101 -5.84 -6.04 2.29
N ASN A 102 -5.93 -5.04 1.40
CA ASN A 102 -4.89 -4.03 1.19
C ASN A 102 -4.61 -3.23 2.45
N GLN A 103 -5.65 -2.77 3.16
CA GLN A 103 -5.50 -2.03 4.41
C GLN A 103 -4.80 -2.86 5.50
N ARG A 104 -5.13 -4.15 5.62
CA ARG A 104 -4.46 -5.05 6.57
C ARG A 104 -2.99 -5.21 6.23
N LEU A 105 -2.67 -5.42 4.96
CA LEU A 105 -1.30 -5.54 4.49
C LEU A 105 -0.50 -4.24 4.69
N LEU A 106 -1.08 -3.10 4.33
CA LEU A 106 -0.46 -1.78 4.53
C LEU A 106 -0.13 -1.52 6.01
N ARG A 107 -1.02 -1.89 6.94
CA ARG A 107 -0.74 -1.78 8.39
C ARG A 107 0.48 -2.61 8.78
N ARG A 108 0.57 -3.86 8.34
CA ARG A 108 1.74 -4.71 8.60
C ARG A 108 3.03 -4.14 8.01
N CYS A 109 2.98 -3.67 6.76
CA CYS A 109 4.13 -3.02 6.12
C CYS A 109 4.62 -1.82 6.93
N ARG A 110 3.71 -0.97 7.42
CA ARG A 110 4.06 0.20 8.25
C ARG A 110 4.67 -0.19 9.59
N GLU A 111 4.15 -1.23 10.24
CA GLU A 111 4.72 -1.73 11.49
C GLU A 111 6.13 -2.27 11.30
N MET A 112 6.35 -3.12 10.29
CA MET A 112 7.67 -3.65 9.94
C MET A 112 8.66 -2.55 9.56
N ASP A 113 8.28 -1.63 8.67
CA ASP A 113 9.15 -0.53 8.25
C ASP A 113 9.53 0.36 9.44
N LYS A 114 8.58 0.62 10.35
CA LYS A 114 8.87 1.34 11.61
C LYS A 114 9.89 0.61 12.47
N HIS A 115 9.72 -0.69 12.68
CA HIS A 115 10.66 -1.48 13.47
C HIS A 115 12.07 -1.46 12.86
N ILE A 116 12.18 -1.64 11.55
CA ILE A 116 13.46 -1.64 10.82
C ILE A 116 14.10 -0.24 10.84
N SER A 117 13.32 0.81 10.57
CA SER A 117 13.81 2.19 10.57
C SER A 117 14.35 2.60 11.94
N VAL A 118 13.68 2.23 13.03
CA VAL A 118 14.16 2.49 14.40
C VAL A 118 15.42 1.68 14.71
N ARG A 119 15.51 0.42 14.25
CA ARG A 119 16.69 -0.42 14.45
C ARG A 119 17.92 0.12 13.70
N MET A 120 17.76 0.54 12.45
CA MET A 120 18.84 1.10 11.62
C MET A 120 19.26 2.50 12.08
N GLY A 121 18.29 3.39 12.26
CA GLY A 121 18.54 4.82 12.47
C GLY A 121 18.58 5.26 13.93
N GLY A 122 18.17 4.40 14.87
CA GLY A 122 18.05 4.76 16.28
C GLY A 122 17.24 6.05 16.48
N ASN A 123 17.84 7.05 17.12
CA ASN A 123 17.23 8.38 17.33
C ASN A 123 17.13 9.25 16.07
N LYS A 124 17.84 8.89 14.99
CA LYS A 124 17.73 9.55 13.67
C LYS A 124 16.67 8.90 12.77
N SER A 125 15.96 7.87 13.26
CA SER A 125 14.87 7.24 12.52
C SER A 125 13.77 8.24 12.17
N PHE A 126 13.22 8.12 10.96
CA PHE A 126 12.07 8.87 10.50
C PHE A 126 10.92 8.88 11.53
N TYR A 127 10.64 7.72 12.14
CA TYR A 127 9.54 7.55 13.10
C TYR A 127 9.78 8.14 14.49
N LYS A 128 11.00 8.56 14.82
CA LYS A 128 11.30 9.29 16.06
C LYS A 128 11.37 10.80 15.86
N LYS A 129 11.44 11.27 14.61
CA LYS A 129 11.57 12.69 14.26
C LYS A 129 10.26 13.48 14.32
N TYR A 130 9.11 12.79 14.28
CA TYR A 130 7.77 13.39 14.24
C TYR A 130 6.92 13.01 15.46
N ARG A 131 7.52 12.98 16.65
CA ARG A 131 6.82 12.67 17.91
C ARG A 131 6.54 13.92 18.71
#